data_AF-A0AAC9NI01-F1
#
_entry.id   AF-A0AAC9NI01-F1
#
_cell.length_a   1.000
_cell.length_b   1.000
_cell.length_c   1.000
_cell.angle_alpha   90.00
_cell.angle_beta   90.00
_cell.angle_gamma   90.00
#
_symmetry.space_group_name_H-M   'P 1'
#
loop_
_entity.id
_entity.type
_entity.pdbx_description
1 polymer ?
#
loop_
_entity_poly.entity_id
_entity_poly.type
_entity_poly.pdbx_seq_one_letter_code
_entity_poly.pdbx_strand_id
1 'polypeptide(L)'
;MHLFSENLALEIASYYRNLALAHGVIPKVFTLVNGDGDQYLFFVDDLRMEKEEEDQFLSYIVQAHDAVSYARGTLVIVQKHEQFIEYAVVDKDDEQAIVCSAELTRDIDGKPIGLTEFEKTMVKRESIVFGRLYDPIELSEAKVEDFESLWEEMKSKILHREMGI
;
A
#
# COMPACT_ATOMS: atom_id res chain seq x y z
N MET A 1 -1.02 -4.03 -19.72
CA MET A 1 -0.34 -2.75 -20.04
C MET A 1 -0.11 -2.05 -18.71
N HIS A 2 1.11 -2.09 -18.17
CA HIS A 2 1.41 -1.76 -16.76
C HIS A 2 1.54 -0.26 -16.44
N LEU A 3 1.13 0.66 -17.33
CA LEU A 3 1.51 2.07 -17.22
C LEU A 3 1.06 2.71 -15.89
N PHE A 4 -0.15 2.39 -15.43
CA PHE A 4 -0.66 2.90 -14.16
C PHE A 4 0.07 2.30 -12.96
N SER A 5 0.27 0.99 -12.92
CA SER A 5 1.02 0.32 -11.83
C SER A 5 2.48 0.72 -11.78
N GLU A 6 3.13 0.97 -12.93
CA GLU A 6 4.50 1.46 -13.00
C GLU A 6 4.62 2.88 -12.46
N ASN A 7 3.66 3.76 -12.79
CA ASN A 7 3.60 5.12 -12.27
C ASN A 7 3.34 5.12 -10.76
N LEU A 8 2.38 4.31 -10.29
CA LEU A 8 2.08 4.15 -8.88
C LEU A 8 3.31 3.62 -8.12
N ALA A 9 4.05 2.68 -8.71
CA ALA A 9 5.30 2.19 -8.13
C ALA A 9 6.34 3.30 -7.97
N LEU A 10 6.52 4.17 -8.97
CA LEU A 10 7.45 5.30 -8.88
C LEU A 10 7.03 6.35 -7.84
N GLU A 11 5.72 6.59 -7.74
CA GLU A 11 5.16 7.53 -6.78
C GLU A 11 5.42 7.07 -5.35
N ILE A 12 5.16 5.79 -5.05
CA ILE A 12 5.38 5.21 -3.72
C ILE A 12 6.86 5.17 -3.35
N ALA A 13 7.76 4.87 -4.31
CA ALA A 13 9.21 4.97 -4.08
C ALA A 13 9.59 6.39 -3.61
N SER A 14 9.09 7.41 -4.30
CA SER A 14 9.35 8.81 -3.98
C SER A 14 8.77 9.18 -2.62
N TYR A 15 7.56 8.70 -2.32
CA TYR A 15 6.92 8.89 -1.02
C TYR A 15 7.74 8.29 0.13
N TYR A 16 8.15 7.03 0.02
CA TYR A 16 8.97 6.36 1.03
C TYR A 16 10.34 7.02 1.21
N ARG A 17 10.99 7.42 0.11
CA ARG A 17 12.26 8.14 0.19
C ARG A 17 12.13 9.44 0.98
N ASN A 18 11.10 10.22 0.70
CA ASN A 18 10.84 11.47 1.39
C ASN A 18 10.55 11.24 2.87
N LEU A 19 9.66 10.31 3.21
CA LEU A 19 9.35 10.01 4.61
C LEU A 19 10.55 9.47 5.39
N ALA A 20 11.29 8.53 4.81
CA ALA A 20 12.44 7.94 5.47
C ALA A 20 13.55 8.97 5.69
N LEU A 21 13.98 9.67 4.63
CA LEU A 21 15.18 10.52 4.70
C LEU A 21 14.91 11.92 5.24
N ALA A 22 13.75 12.52 4.93
CA ALA A 22 13.43 13.86 5.41
C ALA A 22 12.77 13.85 6.80
N HIS A 23 11.99 12.81 7.11
CA HIS A 23 11.19 12.76 8.34
C HIS A 23 11.58 11.64 9.30
N GLY A 24 12.44 10.70 8.91
CA GLY A 24 12.91 9.61 9.76
C GLY A 24 11.85 8.56 10.08
N VAL A 25 10.75 8.50 9.31
CA VAL A 25 9.61 7.60 9.57
C VAL A 25 9.38 6.65 8.40
N ILE A 26 8.89 5.45 8.69
CA ILE A 26 8.64 4.40 7.70
C ILE A 26 7.28 3.75 8.02
N PRO A 27 6.17 4.39 7.63
CA PRO A 27 4.85 3.86 7.90
C PRO A 27 4.51 2.70 6.97
N LYS A 28 3.58 1.83 7.41
CA LYS A 28 2.89 0.95 6.47
C LYS A 28 1.86 1.75 5.71
N VAL A 29 1.97 1.76 4.39
CA VAL A 29 1.07 2.54 3.52
C VAL A 29 0.16 1.60 2.74
N PHE A 30 -1.06 2.05 2.52
CA PHE A 30 -1.94 1.50 1.50
C PHE A 30 -2.36 2.61 0.57
N THR A 31 -2.38 2.32 -0.72
CA THR A 31 -2.93 3.24 -1.72
C THR A 31 -3.64 2.49 -2.82
N LEU A 32 -4.69 3.09 -3.37
CA LEU A 32 -5.39 2.58 -4.54
C LEU A 32 -5.68 3.71 -5.51
N VAL A 33 -5.83 3.35 -6.78
CA VAL A 33 -6.31 4.20 -7.86
C VAL A 33 -7.53 3.53 -8.49
N ASN A 34 -8.62 4.27 -8.68
CA ASN A 34 -9.83 3.77 -9.34
C ASN A 34 -9.88 4.13 -10.84
N GLY A 35 -10.93 3.66 -11.53
CA GLY A 35 -11.14 3.92 -12.96
C GLY A 35 -11.33 5.39 -13.33
N ASP A 36 -11.75 6.21 -12.37
CA ASP A 36 -11.91 7.67 -12.53
C ASP A 36 -10.58 8.43 -12.33
N GLY A 37 -9.54 7.74 -11.88
CA GLY A 37 -8.21 8.29 -11.63
C GLY A 37 -8.05 8.87 -10.23
N ASP A 38 -9.04 8.72 -9.36
CA ASP A 38 -8.93 9.11 -7.95
C ASP A 38 -7.96 8.18 -7.24
N GLN A 39 -7.03 8.79 -6.52
CA GLN A 39 -6.05 8.09 -5.73
C GLN A 39 -6.27 8.36 -4.25
N TYR A 40 -6.34 7.28 -3.49
CA TYR A 40 -6.48 7.29 -2.04
C TYR A 40 -5.20 6.73 -1.43
N LEU A 41 -4.63 7.41 -0.44
CA LEU A 41 -3.45 6.94 0.30
C LEU A 41 -3.65 7.16 1.80
N PHE A 42 -3.43 6.10 2.58
CA PHE A 42 -3.54 6.14 4.03
C PHE A 42 -2.55 5.20 4.71
N PHE A 43 -2.37 5.38 6.02
CA PHE A 43 -1.53 4.50 6.82
C PHE A 43 -2.34 3.32 7.32
N VAL A 44 -1.81 2.12 7.08
CA VAL A 44 -2.42 0.87 7.53
C VAL A 44 -2.39 0.80 9.06
N ASP A 45 -1.33 1.34 9.69
CA ASP A 45 -1.19 1.34 11.15
C ASP A 45 -2.28 2.20 11.86
N ASP A 46 -2.98 3.09 11.14
CA ASP A 46 -4.09 3.88 11.69
C ASP A 46 -5.39 3.08 11.84
N LEU A 47 -5.50 1.92 11.17
CA LEU A 47 -6.69 1.06 11.20
C LEU A 47 -6.91 0.36 12.55
N ARG A 48 -5.82 0.12 13.31
CA ARG A 48 -5.85 -0.47 14.67
C ARG A 48 -6.70 -1.73 14.79
N MET A 49 -6.65 -2.59 13.77
CA MET A 49 -7.40 -3.84 13.70
C MET A 49 -6.46 -5.04 13.56
N GLU A 50 -6.98 -6.23 13.84
CA GLU A 50 -6.23 -7.47 13.63
C GLU A 50 -6.03 -7.73 12.13
N LYS A 51 -4.95 -8.44 11.79
CA LYS A 51 -4.54 -8.61 10.39
C LYS A 51 -5.64 -9.16 9.46
N GLU A 52 -6.43 -10.12 9.93
CA GLU A 52 -7.52 -10.70 9.13
C GLU A 52 -8.62 -9.69 8.85
N GLU A 53 -8.97 -8.88 9.84
CA GLU A 53 -9.95 -7.80 9.71
C GLU A 53 -9.40 -6.66 8.83
N GLU A 54 -8.11 -6.37 8.94
CA GLU A 54 -7.37 -5.43 8.07
C GLU A 54 -7.45 -5.86 6.61
N ASP A 55 -7.13 -7.11 6.31
CA ASP A 55 -7.17 -7.63 4.95
C ASP A 55 -8.61 -7.64 4.40
N GLN A 56 -9.63 -7.90 5.24
CA GLN A 56 -11.04 -7.77 4.88
C GLN A 56 -11.44 -6.32 4.58
N PHE A 57 -11.04 -5.37 5.43
CA PHE A 57 -11.31 -3.95 5.22
C PHE A 57 -10.65 -3.43 3.95
N LEU A 58 -9.38 -3.77 3.72
CA LEU A 58 -8.66 -3.38 2.50
C LEU A 58 -9.31 -3.98 1.25
N SER A 59 -9.76 -5.24 1.31
CA SER A 59 -10.51 -5.87 0.22
C SER A 59 -11.86 -5.18 -0.02
N TYR A 60 -12.57 -4.82 1.04
CA TYR A 60 -13.81 -4.03 0.96
C TYR A 60 -13.57 -2.69 0.27
N ILE A 61 -12.53 -1.94 0.66
CA ILE A 61 -12.20 -0.64 0.07
C ILE A 61 -11.80 -0.79 -1.40
N VAL A 62 -10.99 -1.79 -1.76
CA VAL A 62 -10.64 -2.09 -3.15
C VAL A 62 -11.88 -2.33 -4.02
N GLN A 63 -12.88 -3.04 -3.49
CA GLN A 63 -14.12 -3.34 -4.21
C GLN A 63 -15.08 -2.14 -4.22
N ALA A 64 -15.25 -1.43 -3.10
CA ALA A 64 -16.13 -0.29 -2.96
C ALA A 64 -15.74 0.89 -3.87
N HIS A 65 -14.46 1.04 -4.16
CA HIS A 65 -13.92 2.09 -5.03
C HIS A 65 -13.65 1.64 -6.46
N ASP A 66 -13.98 0.40 -6.83
CA ASP A 66 -13.63 -0.20 -8.13
C ASP A 66 -12.16 0.07 -8.53
N ALA A 67 -11.25 -0.25 -7.62
CA ALA A 67 -9.83 0.01 -7.83
C ALA A 67 -9.31 -0.72 -9.07
N VAL A 68 -8.53 -0.03 -9.90
CA VAL A 68 -7.82 -0.61 -11.05
C VAL A 68 -6.41 -1.05 -10.68
N SER A 69 -5.79 -0.36 -9.71
CA SER A 69 -4.52 -0.77 -9.12
C SER A 69 -4.47 -0.37 -7.66
N TYR A 70 -3.83 -1.20 -6.83
CA TYR A 70 -3.51 -0.85 -5.45
C TYR A 70 -2.06 -1.20 -5.12
N ALA A 71 -1.57 -0.62 -4.05
CA ALA A 71 -0.28 -0.95 -3.51
C ALA A 71 -0.30 -0.95 -1.99
N ARG A 72 0.49 -1.84 -1.40
CA ARG A 72 0.71 -1.91 0.04
C ARG A 72 2.19 -1.99 0.31
N GLY A 73 2.66 -1.12 1.19
CA GLY A 73 4.04 -1.07 1.64
C GLY A 73 4.20 -1.49 3.09
N THR A 74 5.32 -2.13 3.39
CA THR A 74 5.70 -2.59 4.71
C THR A 74 7.21 -2.44 4.93
N LEU A 75 7.60 -2.44 6.20
CA LEU A 75 8.99 -2.62 6.59
C LEU A 75 9.26 -4.12 6.72
N VAL A 76 10.28 -4.62 6.03
CA VAL A 76 10.75 -6.01 6.12
C VAL A 76 12.06 -6.03 6.88
N ILE A 77 12.09 -6.77 7.99
CA ILE A 77 13.27 -6.91 8.84
C ILE A 77 13.76 -8.35 8.67
N VAL A 78 14.85 -8.53 7.92
CA VAL A 78 15.43 -9.86 7.67
C VAL A 78 16.38 -10.24 8.79
N GLN A 79 17.26 -9.31 9.18
CA GLN A 79 18.17 -9.42 10.34
C GLN A 79 18.35 -8.04 11.00
N LYS A 80 18.99 -7.98 12.18
CA LYS A 80 19.20 -6.71 12.93
C LYS A 80 19.83 -5.59 12.09
N HIS A 81 20.65 -5.94 11.11
CA HIS A 81 21.38 -4.99 10.26
C HIS A 81 20.93 -4.99 8.80
N GLU A 82 19.97 -5.83 8.43
CA GLU A 82 19.42 -5.92 7.07
C GLU A 82 17.92 -5.63 7.12
N GLN A 83 17.57 -4.37 6.86
CA GLN A 83 16.20 -3.88 6.82
C GLN A 83 15.89 -3.37 5.42
N PHE A 84 14.71 -3.72 4.92
CA PHE A 84 14.24 -3.32 3.61
C PHE A 84 12.90 -2.60 3.76
N ILE A 85 12.71 -1.57 2.96
CA ILE A 85 11.37 -1.08 2.66
C ILE A 85 10.90 -1.86 1.45
N GLU A 86 9.79 -2.57 1.59
CA GLU A 86 9.19 -3.30 0.47
C GLU A 86 7.75 -2.87 0.28
N TYR A 87 7.36 -2.69 -0.96
CA TYR A 87 5.96 -2.55 -1.33
C TYR A 87 5.68 -3.29 -2.61
N ALA A 88 4.44 -3.73 -2.77
CA ALA A 88 4.00 -4.32 -4.02
C ALA A 88 2.83 -3.56 -4.59
N VAL A 89 2.83 -3.43 -5.91
CA VAL A 89 1.75 -2.86 -6.71
C VAL A 89 1.07 -3.97 -7.47
N VAL A 90 -0.23 -4.05 -7.33
CA VAL A 90 -1.09 -5.06 -7.95
C VAL A 90 -2.06 -4.36 -8.89
N ASP A 91 -2.14 -4.88 -10.11
CA ASP A 91 -3.11 -4.47 -11.11
C ASP A 91 -4.27 -5.48 -11.13
N LYS A 92 -5.50 -4.99 -11.34
CA LYS A 92 -6.71 -5.82 -11.36
C LYS A 92 -6.64 -6.88 -12.47
N ASP A 93 -6.18 -6.47 -13.65
CA ASP A 93 -6.22 -7.26 -14.87
C ASP A 93 -4.91 -7.99 -15.17
N ASP A 94 -3.93 -7.92 -14.26
CA ASP A 94 -2.63 -8.56 -14.42
C ASP A 94 -2.39 -9.71 -13.43
N GLU A 95 -1.83 -10.80 -13.94
CA GLU A 95 -1.42 -11.96 -13.15
C GLU A 95 -0.09 -11.71 -12.43
N GLN A 96 0.67 -10.71 -12.87
CA GLN A 96 1.91 -10.28 -12.24
C GLN A 96 1.70 -9.01 -11.42
N ALA A 97 2.57 -8.85 -10.43
CA ALA A 97 2.64 -7.68 -9.58
C ALA A 97 4.08 -7.15 -9.56
N ILE A 98 4.20 -5.85 -9.38
CA ILE A 98 5.50 -5.17 -9.27
C ILE A 98 5.86 -5.12 -7.79
N VAL A 99 6.90 -5.84 -7.37
CA VAL A 99 7.49 -5.69 -6.04
C VAL A 99 8.67 -4.73 -6.15
N CYS A 100 8.69 -3.74 -5.27
CA CYS A 100 9.76 -2.77 -5.15
C CYS A 100 10.42 -2.93 -3.78
N SER A 101 11.74 -3.05 -3.76
CA SER A 101 12.52 -3.22 -2.53
C SER A 101 13.70 -2.24 -2.50
N ALA A 102 13.94 -1.62 -1.34
CA ALA A 102 15.10 -0.79 -1.11
C ALA A 102 15.70 -1.09 0.26
N GLU A 103 17.02 -1.29 0.29
CA GLU A 103 17.78 -1.43 1.51
C GLU A 103 17.80 -0.12 2.30
N LEU A 104 17.47 -0.22 3.58
CA LEU A 104 17.39 0.86 4.54
C LEU A 104 18.61 0.84 5.48
N THR A 105 19.38 1.92 5.47
CA THR A 105 20.46 2.15 6.43
C THR A 105 19.96 3.00 7.60
N ARG A 106 20.21 2.54 8.83
CA ARG A 106 19.93 3.27 10.07
C ARG A 106 21.21 3.60 10.84
N ASP A 107 21.19 4.69 11.59
CA ASP A 107 22.25 5.03 12.54
C ASP A 107 22.14 4.23 13.85
N ILE A 108 23.02 4.53 14.81
CA ILE A 108 23.07 3.90 16.13
C ILE A 108 21.80 4.12 16.97
N ASP A 109 21.06 5.19 16.71
CA ASP A 109 19.81 5.54 17.39
C ASP A 109 18.59 4.95 16.67
N GLY A 110 18.82 4.19 15.60
CA GLY A 110 17.77 3.58 14.79
C GLY A 110 17.09 4.57 13.85
N LYS A 111 17.63 5.78 13.63
CA LYS A 111 17.06 6.73 12.68
C LYS A 111 17.44 6.34 11.24
N PRO A 112 16.51 6.38 10.27
CA PRO A 112 16.85 6.25 8.86
C PRO A 112 17.86 7.32 8.42
N ILE A 113 18.99 6.91 7.84
CA ILE A 113 20.03 7.80 7.32
C ILE A 113 20.38 7.54 5.85
N GLY A 114 19.96 6.40 5.30
CA GLY A 114 20.19 6.04 3.91
C GLY A 114 19.10 5.12 3.40
N LEU A 115 18.79 5.25 2.11
CA LEU A 115 17.87 4.38 1.39
C LEU A 115 18.43 4.24 -0.03
N THR A 116 18.57 3.00 -0.49
CA THR A 116 19.00 2.71 -1.87
C THR A 116 17.90 3.09 -2.88
N GLU A 117 18.19 2.92 -4.17
CA GLU A 117 17.14 2.98 -5.19
C GLU A 117 16.21 1.76 -5.04
N PHE A 118 14.92 1.96 -5.29
CA PHE A 118 13.97 0.85 -5.26
C PHE A 118 14.16 -0.03 -6.50
N GLU A 119 14.62 -1.25 -6.28
CA GLU A 119 14.72 -2.27 -7.31
C GLU A 119 13.35 -2.88 -7.58
N LYS A 120 12.97 -2.94 -8.86
CA LYS A 120 11.68 -3.47 -9.30
C LYS A 120 11.84 -4.93 -9.76
N THR A 121 11.00 -5.80 -9.22
CA THR A 121 10.92 -7.21 -9.63
C THR A 121 9.48 -7.56 -9.95
N MET A 122 9.27 -8.24 -11.07
CA MET A 122 7.98 -8.81 -11.41
C MET A 122 7.81 -10.17 -10.75
N VAL A 123 6.73 -10.35 -10.01
CA VAL A 123 6.38 -11.63 -9.36
C VAL A 123 4.95 -12.01 -9.68
N LYS A 124 4.61 -13.29 -9.51
CA LYS A 124 3.20 -13.71 -9.61
C LYS A 124 2.40 -13.06 -8.49
N ARG A 125 1.25 -12.47 -8.82
CA ARG A 125 0.35 -11.82 -7.86
C ARG A 125 0.02 -12.73 -6.67
N GLU A 126 -0.21 -14.01 -6.94
CA GLU A 126 -0.53 -15.02 -5.92
C GLU A 126 0.59 -15.28 -4.90
N SER A 127 1.83 -14.90 -5.21
CA SER A 127 2.96 -15.05 -4.29
C SER A 127 3.05 -13.95 -3.24
N ILE A 128 2.24 -12.90 -3.38
CA ILE A 128 2.19 -11.75 -2.47
C ILE A 128 1.10 -12.01 -1.42
N VAL A 129 1.44 -11.83 -0.14
CA VAL A 129 0.52 -12.05 1.00
C VAL A 129 -0.81 -11.30 0.84
N PHE A 130 -0.76 -10.09 0.30
CA PHE A 130 -1.91 -9.24 0.05
C PHE A 130 -2.26 -9.14 -1.45
N GLY A 131 -1.82 -10.09 -2.29
CA GLY A 131 -2.04 -10.04 -3.74
C GLY A 131 -3.49 -10.30 -4.17
N ARG A 132 -4.36 -10.68 -3.23
CA ARG A 132 -5.72 -11.18 -3.49
C ARG A 132 -6.84 -10.26 -2.99
N LEU A 133 -6.57 -8.97 -2.79
CA LEU A 133 -7.62 -8.03 -2.33
C LEU A 133 -8.75 -7.80 -3.35
N TYR A 134 -8.56 -8.24 -4.60
CA TYR A 134 -9.62 -8.26 -5.62
C TYR A 134 -10.53 -9.48 -5.53
N ASP A 135 -10.15 -10.51 -4.77
CA ASP A 135 -10.99 -11.70 -4.64
C ASP A 135 -12.31 -11.30 -3.94
N PRO A 136 -13.47 -11.79 -4.43
CA PRO A 136 -14.74 -11.48 -3.79
C PRO A 136 -14.73 -11.88 -2.31
N ILE A 137 -15.21 -10.98 -1.46
CA ILE A 137 -15.37 -11.23 -0.03
C ILE A 137 -16.85 -11.30 0.31
N GLU A 138 -17.22 -12.26 1.15
CA GLU A 138 -18.56 -12.32 1.72
C GLU A 138 -18.53 -11.66 3.10
N LEU A 139 -19.19 -10.50 3.21
CA LEU A 139 -19.35 -9.77 4.46
C LEU A 139 -20.81 -9.80 4.88
N SER A 140 -21.06 -9.87 6.19
CA SER A 140 -22.42 -9.65 6.73
C SER A 140 -22.80 -8.18 6.58
N GLU A 141 -24.10 -7.88 6.53
CA GLU A 141 -24.60 -6.49 6.46
C GLU A 141 -24.03 -5.61 7.59
N ALA A 142 -24.02 -6.12 8.83
CA ALA A 142 -23.42 -5.42 9.96
C ALA A 142 -21.93 -5.10 9.74
N LYS A 143 -21.18 -6.01 9.11
CA LYS A 143 -19.75 -5.79 8.85
C LYS A 143 -19.52 -4.75 7.76
N VAL A 144 -20.40 -4.71 6.76
CA VAL A 144 -20.39 -3.66 5.73
C VAL A 144 -20.66 -2.30 6.38
N GLU A 145 -21.67 -2.19 7.24
CA GLU A 145 -21.97 -0.94 7.97
C GLU A 145 -20.80 -0.47 8.85
N ASP A 146 -20.13 -1.39 9.54
CA ASP A 146 -18.93 -1.08 10.34
C ASP A 146 -17.80 -0.53 9.47
N PHE A 147 -17.53 -1.15 8.31
CA PHE A 147 -16.48 -0.72 7.39
C PHE A 147 -16.81 0.59 6.69
N GLU A 148 -18.06 0.82 6.31
CA GLU A 148 -18.53 2.10 5.78
C GLU A 148 -18.32 3.22 6.80
N SER A 149 -18.72 2.99 8.05
CA SER A 149 -18.55 3.96 9.13
C SER A 149 -17.08 4.29 9.36
N LEU A 150 -16.21 3.27 9.41
CA LEU A 150 -14.77 3.47 9.51
C LEU A 150 -14.21 4.27 8.34
N TRP A 151 -14.64 3.96 7.11
CA TRP A 151 -14.20 4.68 5.92
C TRP A 151 -14.57 6.16 5.97
N GLU A 152 -15.80 6.50 6.35
CA GLU A 152 -16.23 7.90 6.50
C GLU A 152 -15.38 8.66 7.54
N GLU A 153 -15.04 8.02 8.65
CA GLU A 153 -14.14 8.62 9.65
C GLU A 153 -12.73 8.86 9.08
N MET A 154 -12.23 7.90 8.31
CA MET A 154 -10.89 7.93 7.73
C MET A 154 -10.74 8.98 6.62
N LYS A 155 -11.77 9.24 5.82
CA LYS A 155 -11.71 10.19 4.68
C LYS A 155 -11.09 11.55 5.03
N SER A 156 -11.29 12.03 6.25
CA SER A 156 -10.72 13.30 6.72
C SER A 156 -9.20 13.27 6.97
N LYS A 157 -8.61 12.08 7.03
CA LYS A 157 -7.20 11.82 7.41
C LYS A 157 -6.38 11.20 6.28
N ILE A 158 -7.03 10.76 5.20
CA ILE A 158 -6.34 10.19 4.04
C ILE A 158 -5.85 11.30 3.10
N LEU A 159 -4.80 11.01 2.36
CA LEU A 159 -4.44 11.79 1.20
C LEU A 159 -5.33 11.34 0.05
N HIS A 160 -6.18 12.24 -0.43
CA HIS A 160 -7.02 12.03 -1.61
C HIS A 160 -6.54 12.94 -2.73
N ARG A 161 -6.15 12.35 -3.86
CA ARG A 161 -5.82 13.08 -5.08
C ARG A 161 -6.84 12.74 -6.15
N GLU A 162 -7.63 13.73 -6.53
CA GLU A 162 -8.55 13.65 -7.66
C GLU A 162 -7.79 14.01 -8.94
N MET A 163 -8.04 13.29 -10.02
CA MET A 163 -7.64 13.77 -11.34
C MET A 163 -8.58 14.90 -11.74
N GLY A 164 -8.14 16.13 -11.55
CA GLY A 164 -8.86 17.31 -12.04
C GLY A 164 -8.98 17.26 -13.56
N ILE A 165 -10.18 16.94 -14.06
CA ILE A 165 -10.53 17.12 -15.48
C ILE A 165 -10.91 18.59 -15.71
#